data_AF-A0A1M6IBU1-F1
#
_entry.id   AF-A0A1M6IBU1-F1
#
_cell.length_a   1.000
_cell.length_b   1.000
_cell.length_c   1.000
_cell.angle_alpha   90.00
_cell.angle_beta   90.00
_cell.angle_gamma   90.00
#
_symmetry.space_group_name_H-M   'P 1'
#
loop_
_entity.id
_entity.type
_entity.pdbx_description
1 polymer ?
#
loop_
_entity_poly.entity_id
_entity_poly.type
_entity_poly.pdbx_seq_one_letter_code
_entity_poly.pdbx_strand_id
1 'polypeptide(L)'
;MEILQYKEIAKFPLSKHFLSFYNKHDFVVFDIETTGLNAKYEKVILIGLMYFQGKQPVIEQYFCTSRKDETILLKRFSEKISQYDLFVSYNGNSFDIPFLNQRFRQAGISYQIDKCKSLDLLRFARKYQQHLNLADCSLKSVERSLGIHRQDTISGKESVTLYTAYEKNPNPLLKNKILLHNYEDIYYLGHCLQIIDQVSLDQALLQMPIILKSREDTTWNVASLNIKANTIYVEGNYTGPPLGDTIIHDKGYSFSYEQSKQQFQLCIPLYAASLVSGAKYLFLEALDFAFAYTPQKSELSLREHVIPVKVSNELKTSEVIAFTSQLLQHIFLK
;
A
#
# COMPACT_ATOMS: atom_id res chain seq x y z
N MET A 1 7.58 23.86 16.34
CA MET A 1 6.92 23.06 15.27
C MET A 1 5.69 23.80 14.79
N GLU A 2 5.40 23.75 13.49
CA GLU A 2 4.17 24.25 12.88
C GLU A 2 3.43 23.12 12.15
N ILE A 3 2.10 23.24 12.07
CA ILE A 3 1.26 22.36 11.26
C ILE A 3 0.51 23.25 10.27
N LEU A 4 0.71 23.01 8.98
CA LEU A 4 0.02 23.71 7.89
C LEU A 4 -0.98 22.77 7.24
N GLN A 5 -2.17 23.27 6.92
CA GLN A 5 -3.23 22.47 6.29
C GLN A 5 -3.76 23.20 5.05
N TYR A 6 -3.91 22.44 3.96
CA TYR A 6 -4.41 22.90 2.68
C TYR A 6 -5.57 22.01 2.27
N LYS A 7 -6.67 22.61 1.84
CA LYS A 7 -7.84 21.90 1.31
C LYS A 7 -7.96 22.21 -0.15
N GLU A 8 -7.87 21.18 -0.98
CA GLU A 8 -8.04 21.35 -2.41
C GLU A 8 -9.52 21.31 -2.76
N ILE A 9 -9.93 22.27 -3.59
CA ILE A 9 -11.32 22.43 -4.02
C ILE A 9 -11.62 21.52 -5.22
N ALA A 10 -10.58 21.17 -5.99
CA ALA A 10 -10.72 20.36 -7.17
C ALA A 10 -10.95 18.88 -6.86
N LYS A 11 -11.70 18.21 -7.73
CA LYS A 11 -11.87 16.76 -7.68
C LYS A 11 -10.52 16.09 -7.95
N PHE A 12 -10.01 15.35 -6.98
CA PHE A 12 -8.76 14.61 -7.11
C PHE A 12 -8.96 13.31 -7.89
N PRO A 13 -8.21 13.08 -8.98
CA PRO A 13 -8.33 11.86 -9.76
C PRO A 13 -7.58 10.71 -9.07
N LEU A 14 -8.31 9.67 -8.67
CA LEU A 14 -7.72 8.42 -8.20
C LEU A 14 -7.93 7.31 -9.24
N SER A 15 -6.99 6.38 -9.30
CA SER A 15 -7.06 5.19 -10.16
C SER A 15 -8.34 4.38 -9.89
N LYS A 16 -8.98 3.90 -10.96
CA LYS A 16 -10.15 3.02 -10.87
C LYS A 16 -9.77 1.69 -10.24
N HIS A 17 -8.63 1.10 -10.65
CA HIS A 17 -8.12 -0.13 -10.05
C HIS A 17 -7.82 0.05 -8.56
N PHE A 18 -7.13 1.13 -8.19
CA PHE A 18 -6.86 1.47 -6.79
C PHE A 18 -8.15 1.57 -5.97
N LEU A 19 -9.13 2.34 -6.45
CA LEU A 19 -10.43 2.49 -5.79
C LEU A 19 -11.23 1.19 -5.74
N SER A 20 -11.17 0.35 -6.78
CA SER A 20 -11.91 -0.92 -6.81
C SER A 20 -11.50 -1.86 -5.68
N PHE A 21 -10.26 -1.73 -5.21
CA PHE A 21 -9.68 -2.59 -4.17
C PHE A 21 -9.66 -1.94 -2.78
N TYR A 22 -9.39 -0.63 -2.72
CA TYR A 22 -9.24 0.11 -1.46
C TYR A 22 -10.40 1.04 -1.11
N ASN A 23 -11.56 0.97 -1.78
CA ASN A 23 -12.72 1.84 -1.46
C ASN A 23 -13.22 1.78 0.00
N LYS A 24 -12.92 0.70 0.72
CA LYS A 24 -13.27 0.49 2.14
C LYS A 24 -12.08 0.67 3.09
N HIS A 25 -10.94 1.13 2.59
CA HIS A 25 -9.72 1.32 3.36
C HIS A 25 -9.40 2.81 3.43
N ASP A 26 -9.14 3.30 4.64
CA ASP A 26 -8.58 4.63 4.81
C ASP A 26 -7.10 4.59 4.44
N PHE A 27 -6.69 5.45 3.51
CA PHE A 27 -5.29 5.54 3.08
C PHE A 27 -4.73 6.95 3.27
N VAL A 28 -3.41 7.01 3.38
CA VAL A 28 -2.66 8.26 3.44
C VAL A 28 -1.47 8.18 2.52
N VAL A 29 -1.26 9.24 1.75
CA VAL A 29 0.00 9.47 1.01
C VAL A 29 0.92 10.28 1.90
N PHE A 30 2.19 9.91 2.00
CA PHE A 30 3.14 10.66 2.80
C PHE A 30 4.54 10.67 2.17
N ASP A 31 5.29 11.69 2.54
CA ASP A 31 6.69 11.91 2.18
C ASP A 31 7.40 12.66 3.32
N ILE A 32 8.70 12.41 3.49
CA ILE A 32 9.52 13.03 4.53
C ILE A 32 10.71 13.81 3.97
N GLU A 33 10.99 14.97 4.58
CA GLU A 33 12.28 15.65 4.44
C GLU A 33 13.12 15.38 5.69
N THR A 34 14.38 15.03 5.46
CA THR A 34 15.34 14.74 6.52
C THR A 34 16.60 15.60 6.39
N THR A 35 17.40 15.68 7.44
CA THR A 35 18.68 16.42 7.39
C THR A 35 19.80 15.65 6.71
N GLY A 36 19.54 14.40 6.33
CA GLY A 36 20.46 13.50 5.65
C GLY A 36 19.90 12.07 5.63
N LEU A 37 20.67 11.11 5.13
CA LEU A 37 20.16 9.77 4.81
C LEU A 37 20.20 8.76 5.96
N ASN A 38 20.92 9.04 7.05
CA ASN A 38 21.13 8.08 8.13
C ASN A 38 20.30 8.42 9.37
N ALA A 39 19.19 7.71 9.57
CA ALA A 39 18.27 7.91 10.70
C ALA A 39 18.92 7.79 12.10
N LYS A 40 20.14 7.24 12.20
CA LYS A 40 20.88 7.20 13.46
C LYS A 40 21.33 8.58 13.93
N TYR A 41 21.69 9.44 12.99
CA TYR A 41 22.32 10.75 13.25
C TYR A 41 21.44 11.90 12.76
N GLU A 42 20.68 11.65 11.70
CA GLU A 42 19.87 12.65 11.02
C GLU A 42 18.45 12.72 11.57
N LYS A 43 17.81 13.86 11.32
CA LYS A 43 16.51 14.25 11.87
C LYS A 43 15.46 14.35 10.76
N VAL A 44 14.22 14.05 11.09
CA VAL A 44 13.06 14.43 10.26
C VAL A 44 12.74 15.90 10.54
N ILE A 45 12.58 16.70 9.48
CA ILE A 45 12.36 18.14 9.57
C ILE A 45 11.05 18.59 8.94
N LEU A 46 10.50 17.78 8.04
CA LEU A 46 9.17 17.96 7.48
C LEU A 46 8.57 16.59 7.22
N ILE A 47 7.31 16.40 7.58
CA ILE A 47 6.48 15.30 7.09
C ILE A 47 5.25 15.94 6.49
N GLY A 48 4.95 15.61 5.25
CA GLY A 48 3.66 15.96 4.68
C GLY A 48 2.79 14.72 4.48
N LEU A 49 1.49 14.94 4.57
CA LEU A 49 0.45 13.93 4.40
C LEU A 49 -0.59 14.44 3.42
N MET A 50 -1.13 13.54 2.61
CA MET A 50 -2.39 13.74 1.93
C MET A 50 -3.36 12.62 2.31
N TYR A 51 -4.54 13.02 2.77
CA TYR A 51 -5.64 12.12 3.10
C TYR A 51 -6.95 12.70 2.58
N PHE A 52 -8.04 11.94 2.63
CA PHE A 52 -9.34 12.40 2.16
C PHE A 52 -10.29 12.70 3.32
N GLN A 53 -10.96 13.86 3.24
CA GLN A 53 -12.16 14.16 4.02
C GLN A 53 -13.36 14.08 3.07
N GLY A 54 -14.05 12.93 3.08
CA GLY A 54 -15.03 12.62 2.05
C GLY A 54 -14.37 12.48 0.69
N LYS A 55 -14.67 13.38 -0.25
CA LYS A 55 -14.07 13.40 -1.61
C LYS A 55 -12.98 14.46 -1.80
N GLN A 56 -12.71 15.28 -0.78
CA GLN A 56 -11.74 16.35 -0.85
C GLN A 56 -10.40 15.86 -0.31
N PRO A 57 -9.29 15.99 -1.06
CA PRO A 57 -7.99 15.72 -0.51
C PRO A 57 -7.59 16.88 0.40
N VAL A 58 -6.97 16.55 1.52
CA VAL A 58 -6.44 17.46 2.51
C VAL A 58 -4.96 17.17 2.62
N ILE A 59 -4.14 18.20 2.40
CA ILE A 59 -2.70 18.13 2.62
C ILE A 59 -2.37 18.76 3.97
N GLU A 60 -1.56 18.07 4.75
CA GLU A 60 -1.14 18.50 6.09
C GLU A 60 0.38 18.35 6.21
N GLN A 61 1.06 19.42 6.56
CA GLN A 61 2.52 19.49 6.66
C GLN A 61 2.96 19.80 8.08
N TYR A 62 3.71 18.88 8.68
CA TYR A 62 4.33 19.02 9.99
C TYR A 62 5.75 19.53 9.80
N PHE A 63 5.98 20.81 10.09
CA PHE A 63 7.27 21.46 9.86
C PHE A 63 8.00 21.73 11.17
N CYS A 64 9.23 21.25 11.30
CA CYS A 64 10.12 21.61 12.40
C CYS A 64 10.62 23.04 12.21
N THR A 65 10.35 23.93 13.17
CA THR A 65 10.95 25.26 13.19
C THR A 65 12.40 25.21 13.68
N SER A 66 12.74 24.16 14.43
CA SER A 66 14.11 23.74 14.75
C SER A 66 14.16 22.22 14.81
N ARG A 67 15.34 21.61 14.57
CA ARG A 67 15.60 20.16 14.73
C ARG A 67 15.23 19.62 16.12
N LYS A 68 15.15 20.50 17.13
CA LYS A 68 14.68 20.16 18.49
C LYS A 68 13.19 19.78 18.53
N ASP A 69 12.41 20.21 17.55
CA ASP A 69 10.98 19.93 17.44
C ASP A 69 10.67 18.49 16.99
N GLU A 70 11.65 17.73 16.51
CA GLU A 70 11.43 16.44 15.85
C GLU A 70 10.60 15.48 16.71
N THR A 71 10.91 15.34 18.00
CA THR A 71 10.16 14.43 18.88
C THR A 71 8.66 14.78 18.95
N ILE A 72 8.34 16.09 18.94
CA ILE A 72 6.96 16.57 18.93
C ILE A 72 6.30 16.23 17.59
N LEU A 73 7.00 16.48 16.48
CA LEU A 73 6.55 16.16 15.13
C LEU A 73 6.28 14.65 14.98
N LEU A 74 7.23 13.81 15.39
CA LEU A 74 7.10 12.35 15.30
C LEU A 74 5.94 11.82 16.13
N LYS A 75 5.75 12.36 17.34
CA LYS A 75 4.62 11.97 18.20
C LYS A 75 3.28 12.29 17.53
N ARG A 76 3.10 13.54 17.08
CA ARG A 76 1.87 13.97 16.40
C ARG A 76 1.62 13.19 15.11
N PHE A 77 2.67 12.97 14.33
CA PHE A 77 2.59 12.17 13.12
C PHE A 77 2.19 10.72 13.43
N SER A 78 2.77 10.09 14.46
CA SER A 78 2.40 8.71 14.85
C SER A 78 0.94 8.59 15.28
N GLU A 79 0.41 9.56 16.04
CA GLU A 79 -1.00 9.63 16.45
C GLU A 79 -1.93 9.80 15.23
N LYS A 80 -1.49 10.58 14.24
CA LYS A 80 -2.25 10.81 13.01
C LYS A 80 -2.23 9.60 12.09
N ILE A 81 -1.07 9.01 11.82
CA ILE A 81 -0.94 7.96 10.81
C ILE A 81 -1.49 6.60 11.28
N SER A 82 -1.58 6.36 12.59
CA SER A 82 -2.10 5.11 13.15
C SER A 82 -3.57 4.82 12.82
N GLN A 83 -4.32 5.80 12.35
CA GLN A 83 -5.73 5.64 11.96
C GLN A 83 -5.93 5.10 10.53
N TYR A 84 -4.87 5.02 9.72
CA TYR A 84 -4.97 4.61 8.32
C TYR A 84 -4.63 3.12 8.14
N ASP A 85 -5.33 2.48 7.23
CA ASP A 85 -5.14 1.08 6.84
C ASP A 85 -3.99 0.91 5.83
N LEU A 86 -3.75 1.92 4.99
CA LEU A 86 -2.81 1.87 3.87
C LEU A 86 -1.91 3.12 3.81
N PHE A 87 -0.61 2.87 3.63
CA PHE A 87 0.42 3.91 3.52
C PHE A 87 0.99 3.97 2.10
N VAL A 88 0.70 5.04 1.38
CA VAL A 88 1.20 5.28 0.03
C VAL A 88 2.43 6.18 0.11
N SER A 89 3.51 5.78 -0.57
CA SER A 89 4.76 6.53 -0.62
C SER A 89 5.48 6.28 -1.96
N TYR A 90 6.55 7.04 -2.22
CA TYR A 90 7.46 6.78 -3.33
C TYR A 90 8.84 6.44 -2.79
N ASN A 91 9.30 5.19 -2.96
CA ASN A 91 10.52 4.66 -2.32
C ASN A 91 10.46 4.56 -0.78
N GLY A 92 9.28 4.73 -0.18
CA GLY A 92 9.15 4.75 1.28
C GLY A 92 9.43 3.42 1.96
N ASN A 93 9.30 2.28 1.25
CA ASN A 93 9.70 0.99 1.83
C ASN A 93 11.21 0.88 2.06
N SER A 94 12.00 1.58 1.24
CA SER A 94 13.47 1.57 1.30
C SER A 94 14.03 2.73 2.12
N PHE A 95 13.33 3.86 2.20
CA PHE A 95 13.84 5.06 2.88
C PHE A 95 12.93 5.50 4.03
N ASP A 96 11.76 6.07 3.72
CA ASP A 96 10.90 6.79 4.66
C ASP A 96 10.48 5.95 5.87
N ILE A 97 9.93 4.75 5.62
CA ILE A 97 9.43 3.85 6.66
C ILE A 97 10.56 3.35 7.57
N PRO A 98 11.69 2.81 7.06
CA PRO A 98 12.85 2.51 7.90
C PRO A 98 13.35 3.70 8.72
N PHE A 99 13.40 4.89 8.10
CA PHE A 99 13.87 6.12 8.75
C PHE A 99 12.95 6.46 9.92
N LEU A 100 11.64 6.63 9.66
CA LEU A 100 10.62 6.93 10.66
C LEU A 100 10.61 5.90 11.79
N ASN A 101 10.58 4.61 11.48
CA ASN A 101 10.57 3.55 12.49
C ASN A 101 11.81 3.60 13.41
N GLN A 102 12.98 3.95 12.87
CA GLN A 102 14.17 4.16 13.68
C GLN A 102 14.05 5.42 14.55
N ARG A 103 13.56 6.53 13.99
CA ARG A 103 13.38 7.78 14.74
C ARG A 103 12.32 7.64 15.84
N PHE A 104 11.21 6.92 15.61
CA PHE A 104 10.19 6.59 16.61
C PHE A 104 10.81 5.84 17.80
N ARG A 105 11.59 4.78 17.54
CA ARG A 105 12.28 4.03 18.61
C ARG A 105 13.22 4.93 19.41
N GLN A 106 13.99 5.79 18.76
CA GLN A 106 14.91 6.72 19.45
C GLN A 106 14.17 7.80 20.25
N ALA A 107 12.96 8.17 19.83
CA ALA A 107 12.10 9.11 20.52
C ALA A 107 11.26 8.47 21.64
N GLY A 108 11.36 7.14 21.85
CA GLY A 108 10.54 6.41 22.83
C GLY A 108 9.07 6.30 22.45
N ILE A 109 8.74 6.42 21.15
CA ILE A 109 7.37 6.31 20.63
C ILE A 109 7.08 4.83 20.34
N SER A 110 6.08 4.27 21.01
CA SER A 110 5.64 2.87 20.84
C SER A 110 4.72 2.74 19.62
N TYR A 111 5.27 3.01 18.44
CA TYR A 111 4.58 2.86 17.15
C TYR A 111 5.58 2.43 16.08
N GLN A 112 5.10 1.63 15.14
CA GLN A 112 5.87 1.20 13.97
C GLN A 112 4.94 1.14 12.76
N ILE A 113 5.38 1.75 11.65
CA ILE A 113 4.70 1.60 10.37
C ILE A 113 5.05 0.20 9.83
N ASP A 114 4.02 -0.61 9.63
CA ASP A 114 4.14 -1.93 9.02
C ASP A 114 4.25 -1.81 7.50
N LYS A 115 5.33 -2.36 6.93
CA LYS A 115 5.56 -2.38 5.48
C LYS A 115 4.54 -3.23 4.74
N CYS A 116 3.88 -4.19 5.40
CA CYS A 116 2.82 -4.99 4.80
C CYS A 116 1.61 -4.12 4.42
N LYS A 117 1.46 -2.95 5.03
CA LYS A 117 0.44 -1.94 4.72
C LYS A 117 0.95 -0.84 3.79
N SER A 118 2.14 -0.99 3.19
CA SER A 118 2.75 0.05 2.36
C SER A 118 2.65 -0.23 0.87
N LEU A 119 1.95 0.66 0.16
CA LEU A 119 2.03 0.76 -1.29
C LEU A 119 3.17 1.71 -1.68
N ASP A 120 4.27 1.13 -2.15
CA ASP A 120 5.41 1.88 -2.66
C ASP A 120 5.36 1.96 -4.18
N LEU A 121 5.02 3.14 -4.68
CA LEU A 121 4.78 3.36 -6.11
C LEU A 121 6.06 3.25 -6.95
N LEU A 122 7.26 3.39 -6.36
CA LEU A 122 8.51 3.14 -7.07
C LEU A 122 8.65 1.66 -7.44
N ARG A 123 8.23 0.75 -6.55
CA ARG A 123 8.26 -0.69 -6.84
C ARG A 123 7.32 -1.03 -7.99
N PHE A 124 6.13 -0.43 -7.99
CA PHE A 124 5.16 -0.56 -9.09
C PHE A 124 5.76 -0.03 -10.41
N ALA A 125 6.29 1.19 -10.40
CA ALA A 125 6.88 1.81 -11.58
C ALA A 125 8.05 0.98 -12.14
N ARG A 126 8.93 0.46 -11.29
CA ARG A 126 10.03 -0.44 -11.71
C ARG A 126 9.52 -1.74 -12.32
N LYS A 127 8.50 -2.36 -11.72
CA LYS A 127 7.93 -3.61 -12.22
C LYS A 127 7.35 -3.45 -13.63
N TYR A 128 6.73 -2.30 -13.90
CA TYR A 128 6.00 -2.03 -15.14
C TYR A 128 6.66 -0.95 -16.00
N GLN A 129 7.96 -0.66 -15.80
CA GLN A 129 8.64 0.46 -16.45
C GLN A 129 8.45 0.49 -17.96
N GLN A 130 8.59 -0.67 -18.61
CA GLN A 130 8.41 -0.83 -20.05
C GLN A 130 6.94 -0.62 -20.47
N HIS A 131 5.98 -1.14 -19.71
CA HIS A 131 4.55 -0.98 -20.01
C HIS A 131 4.12 0.49 -19.86
N LEU A 132 4.74 1.20 -18.92
CA LEU A 132 4.51 2.62 -18.65
C LEU A 132 5.32 3.55 -19.56
N ASN A 133 6.17 3.02 -20.46
CA ASN A 133 7.07 3.77 -21.33
C ASN A 133 7.94 4.81 -20.58
N LEU A 134 8.43 4.46 -19.40
CA LEU A 134 9.22 5.35 -18.56
C LEU A 134 10.72 5.28 -18.88
N ALA A 135 11.34 6.44 -19.14
CA ALA A 135 12.79 6.55 -19.34
C ALA A 135 13.59 6.12 -18.10
N ASP A 136 13.12 6.55 -16.92
CA ASP A 136 13.56 6.07 -15.61
C ASP A 136 12.36 6.02 -14.65
N CYS A 137 12.55 5.39 -13.50
CA CYS A 137 11.54 5.31 -12.45
C CYS A 137 11.78 6.35 -11.36
N SER A 138 12.13 7.59 -11.70
CA SER A 138 12.02 8.69 -10.73
C SER A 138 10.58 9.19 -10.65
N LEU A 139 10.18 9.77 -9.52
CA LEU A 139 8.84 10.37 -9.38
C LEU A 139 8.59 11.41 -10.49
N LYS A 140 9.58 12.26 -10.77
CA LYS A 140 9.52 13.27 -11.84
C LYS A 140 9.31 12.66 -13.24
N SER A 141 9.83 11.46 -13.51
CA SER A 141 9.58 10.77 -14.79
C SER A 141 8.19 10.16 -14.87
N VAL A 142 7.66 9.64 -13.75
CA VAL A 142 6.27 9.16 -13.65
C VAL A 142 5.29 10.32 -13.82
N GLU A 143 5.55 11.46 -13.18
CA GLU A 143 4.74 12.66 -13.33
C GLU A 143 4.70 13.16 -14.77
N ARG A 144 5.87 13.21 -15.42
CA ARG A 144 5.97 13.65 -16.82
C ARG A 144 5.17 12.74 -17.75
N SER A 145 5.13 11.43 -17.51
CA SER A 145 4.33 10.51 -18.33
C SER A 145 2.82 10.72 -18.17
N LEU A 146 2.40 11.33 -17.06
CA LEU A 146 1.02 11.75 -16.81
C LEU A 146 0.73 13.21 -17.20
N GLY A 147 1.69 13.91 -17.80
CA GLY A 147 1.54 15.31 -18.19
C GLY A 147 1.55 16.29 -17.02
N ILE A 148 2.10 15.91 -15.87
CA ILE A 148 2.23 16.77 -14.69
C ILE A 148 3.43 17.70 -14.85
N HIS A 149 3.20 18.97 -14.52
CA HIS A 149 4.23 20.02 -14.55
C HIS A 149 4.32 20.69 -13.17
N ARG A 150 5.48 20.58 -12.52
CA ARG A 150 5.78 21.13 -11.20
C ARG A 150 6.10 22.62 -11.25
N GLN A 151 5.80 23.33 -10.17
CA GLN A 151 6.37 24.66 -9.88
C GLN A 151 7.66 24.55 -9.06
N ASP A 152 7.80 23.47 -8.28
CA ASP A 152 8.99 23.17 -7.50
C ASP A 152 10.25 23.12 -8.38
N THR A 153 11.27 23.86 -7.93
CA THR A 153 12.54 23.98 -8.62
C THR A 153 13.70 23.33 -7.86
N ILE A 154 13.46 22.77 -6.67
CA ILE A 154 14.53 22.27 -5.80
C ILE A 154 14.59 20.73 -5.79
N SER A 155 15.73 20.22 -5.36
CA SER A 155 15.96 18.82 -5.03
C SER A 155 15.92 18.60 -3.52
N GLY A 156 15.76 17.36 -3.07
CA GLY A 156 15.85 17.02 -1.65
C GLY A 156 17.16 17.47 -1.00
N LYS A 157 18.30 17.40 -1.71
CA LYS A 157 19.59 17.92 -1.19
C LYS A 157 19.57 19.44 -0.98
N GLU A 158 18.93 20.17 -1.88
CA GLU A 158 18.76 21.62 -1.75
C GLU A 158 17.78 21.94 -0.62
N SER A 159 16.69 21.18 -0.47
CA SER A 159 15.74 21.28 0.66
C SER A 159 16.47 21.24 2.01
N VAL A 160 17.38 20.28 2.22
CA VAL A 160 18.23 20.20 3.44
C VAL A 160 19.09 21.45 3.64
N THR A 161 19.68 21.96 2.56
CA THR A 161 20.56 23.13 2.60
C THR A 161 19.77 24.38 2.98
N LEU A 162 18.59 24.56 2.37
CA LEU A 162 17.67 25.66 2.65
C LEU A 162 17.15 25.58 4.09
N TYR A 163 16.83 24.38 4.59
CA TYR A 163 16.40 24.20 5.97
C TYR A 163 17.49 24.60 6.96
N THR A 164 18.74 24.23 6.69
CA THR A 164 19.88 24.60 7.55
C THR A 164 20.10 26.11 7.57
N ALA A 165 19.88 26.81 6.46
CA ALA A 165 19.90 28.27 6.41
C ALA A 165 18.71 28.89 7.18
N TYR A 166 17.51 28.32 7.00
CA TYR A 166 16.29 28.73 7.70
C TYR A 166 16.42 28.60 9.21
N GLU A 167 16.95 27.49 9.73
CA GLU A 167 17.09 27.29 11.18
C GLU A 167 18.07 28.29 11.82
N LYS A 168 19.10 28.72 11.08
CA LYS A 168 20.07 29.73 11.55
C LYS A 168 19.50 31.14 11.51
N ASN A 169 18.78 31.48 10.45
CA ASN A 169 18.16 32.79 10.27
C ASN A 169 16.78 32.61 9.62
N PRO A 170 15.70 32.58 10.42
CA PRO A 170 14.35 32.33 9.93
C PRO A 170 13.96 33.27 8.80
N ASN A 171 13.72 32.71 7.62
CA ASN A 171 13.35 33.44 6.42
C ASN A 171 12.11 32.78 5.77
N PRO A 172 10.97 33.49 5.66
CA PRO A 172 9.76 32.96 5.05
C PRO A 172 9.93 32.45 3.62
N LEU A 173 10.82 33.05 2.82
CA LEU A 173 11.07 32.61 1.44
C LEU A 173 11.74 31.24 1.38
N LEU A 174 12.68 30.95 2.31
CA LEU A 174 13.31 29.64 2.39
C LEU A 174 12.31 28.58 2.82
N LYS A 175 11.52 28.89 3.84
CA LYS A 175 10.45 28.02 4.35
C LYS A 175 9.43 27.70 3.26
N ASN A 176 8.96 28.71 2.53
CA ASN A 176 7.97 28.51 1.46
C ASN A 176 8.49 27.60 0.35
N LYS A 177 9.79 27.69 0.00
CA LYS A 177 10.39 26.77 -0.99
C LYS A 177 10.43 25.32 -0.50
N ILE A 178 10.81 25.10 0.75
CA ILE A 178 10.85 23.75 1.36
C ILE A 178 9.43 23.16 1.45
N LEU A 179 8.46 23.96 1.91
CA LEU A 179 7.07 23.53 2.00
C LEU A 179 6.48 23.25 0.62
N LEU A 180 6.77 24.06 -0.40
CA LEU A 180 6.29 23.86 -1.77
C LEU A 180 6.83 22.54 -2.36
N HIS A 181 8.12 22.25 -2.16
CA HIS A 181 8.74 21.00 -2.64
C HIS A 181 8.00 19.76 -2.12
N ASN A 182 7.90 19.64 -0.79
CA ASN A 182 7.22 18.52 -0.16
C ASN A 182 5.70 18.49 -0.47
N TYR A 183 5.06 19.66 -0.56
CA TYR A 183 3.65 19.75 -0.96
C TYR A 183 3.42 19.14 -2.34
N GLU A 184 4.23 19.54 -3.34
CA GLU A 184 4.10 19.03 -4.70
C GLU A 184 4.48 17.55 -4.80
N ASP A 185 5.51 17.09 -4.07
CA ASP A 185 5.86 15.66 -4.02
C ASP A 185 4.68 14.81 -3.56
N ILE A 186 3.94 15.25 -2.55
CA ILE A 186 2.78 14.51 -2.01
C ILE A 186 1.57 14.62 -2.94
N TYR A 187 1.23 15.84 -3.35
CA TYR A 187 0.05 16.10 -4.17
C TYR A 187 0.14 15.34 -5.50
N TYR A 188 1.31 15.40 -6.15
CA TYR A 188 1.52 14.72 -7.42
C TYR A 188 1.81 13.23 -7.25
N LEU A 189 2.38 12.77 -6.13
CA LEU A 189 2.42 11.34 -5.84
C LEU A 189 1.02 10.72 -5.77
N GLY A 190 0.07 11.41 -5.14
CA GLY A 190 -1.33 10.98 -5.14
C GLY A 190 -1.91 10.90 -6.57
N HIS A 191 -1.59 11.85 -7.44
CA HIS A 191 -1.98 11.79 -8.86
C HIS A 191 -1.31 10.62 -9.59
N CYS A 192 -0.04 10.34 -9.25
CA CYS A 192 0.72 9.25 -9.86
C CYS A 192 0.11 7.87 -9.62
N LEU A 193 -0.81 7.70 -8.65
CA LEU A 193 -1.61 6.47 -8.52
C LEU A 193 -2.37 6.12 -9.79
N GLN A 194 -2.64 7.07 -10.69
CA GLN A 194 -3.25 6.81 -12.00
C GLN A 194 -2.46 5.83 -12.89
N ILE A 195 -1.14 5.66 -12.67
CA ILE A 195 -0.38 4.64 -13.42
C ILE A 195 -0.86 3.22 -13.16
N ILE A 196 -1.57 2.98 -12.05
CA ILE A 196 -2.14 1.66 -11.71
C ILE A 196 -3.20 1.23 -12.74
N ASP A 197 -3.87 2.20 -13.39
CA ASP A 197 -4.85 1.93 -14.45
C ASP A 197 -4.21 1.57 -15.80
N GLN A 198 -2.88 1.68 -15.93
CA GLN A 198 -2.15 1.38 -17.18
C GLN A 198 -1.79 -0.11 -17.35
N VAL A 199 -2.12 -0.94 -16.36
CA VAL A 199 -1.93 -2.39 -16.38
C VAL A 199 -3.25 -3.05 -16.01
N SER A 200 -3.41 -4.35 -16.26
CA SER A 200 -4.64 -5.05 -15.84
C SER A 200 -4.79 -5.07 -14.32
N LEU A 201 -6.03 -5.17 -13.81
CA LEU A 201 -6.28 -5.25 -12.37
C LEU A 201 -5.49 -6.41 -11.72
N ASP A 202 -5.47 -7.58 -12.37
CA ASP A 202 -4.71 -8.74 -11.89
C ASP A 202 -3.20 -8.48 -11.80
N GLN A 203 -2.64 -7.73 -12.75
CA GLN A 203 -1.24 -7.30 -12.70
C GLN A 203 -1.02 -6.30 -11.56
N ALA A 204 -1.88 -5.30 -11.44
CA ALA A 204 -1.78 -4.28 -10.41
C ALA A 204 -1.78 -4.88 -8.99
N LEU A 205 -2.71 -5.80 -8.73
CA LEU A 205 -2.87 -6.46 -7.43
C LEU A 205 -1.62 -7.24 -6.98
N LEU A 206 -0.79 -7.72 -7.91
CA LEU A 206 0.47 -8.39 -7.58
C LEU A 206 1.52 -7.44 -6.97
N GLN A 207 1.36 -6.14 -7.13
CA GLN A 207 2.27 -5.12 -6.61
C GLN A 207 1.65 -4.30 -5.47
N MET A 208 0.41 -4.57 -5.09
CA MET A 208 -0.36 -3.83 -4.10
C MET A 208 -0.47 -4.63 -2.80
N PRO A 209 -0.43 -3.98 -1.62
CA PRO A 209 -0.75 -4.61 -0.35
C PRO A 209 -2.13 -5.26 -0.35
N ILE A 210 -2.19 -6.57 -0.11
CA ILE A 210 -3.45 -7.29 -0.01
C ILE A 210 -3.83 -7.37 1.47
N ILE A 211 -4.82 -6.57 1.84
CA ILE A 211 -5.31 -6.43 3.21
C ILE A 211 -6.74 -6.99 3.25
N LEU A 212 -6.93 -8.13 3.90
CA LEU A 212 -8.22 -8.81 3.98
C LEU A 212 -8.82 -8.66 5.38
N LYS A 213 -10.13 -8.40 5.46
CA LYS A 213 -10.86 -8.31 6.74
C LYS A 213 -11.80 -9.51 6.89
N SER A 214 -11.64 -10.26 7.99
CA SER A 214 -12.60 -11.32 8.37
C SER A 214 -13.65 -10.85 9.38
N ARG A 215 -13.30 -9.87 10.22
CA ARG A 215 -14.15 -9.16 11.17
C ARG A 215 -13.80 -7.67 11.13
N GLU A 216 -14.57 -6.82 11.82
CA GLU A 216 -14.34 -5.36 11.85
C GLU A 216 -12.93 -4.98 12.35
N ASP A 217 -12.44 -5.71 13.36
CA ASP A 217 -11.16 -5.48 14.04
C ASP A 217 -10.05 -6.47 13.63
N THR A 218 -10.29 -7.30 12.62
CA THR A 218 -9.40 -8.39 12.24
C THR A 218 -8.90 -8.23 10.82
N THR A 219 -7.57 -8.16 10.68
CA THR A 219 -6.87 -7.97 9.41
C THR A 219 -5.90 -9.12 9.12
N TRP A 220 -5.91 -9.59 7.87
CA TRP A 220 -4.99 -10.58 7.31
C TRP A 220 -4.22 -9.92 6.17
N ASN A 221 -2.96 -9.58 6.44
CA ASN A 221 -2.07 -8.99 5.44
C ASN A 221 -1.39 -10.11 4.66
N VAL A 222 -1.69 -10.27 3.38
CA VAL A 222 -1.07 -11.30 2.55
C VAL A 222 0.31 -10.84 2.10
N ALA A 223 1.35 -11.54 2.56
CA ALA A 223 2.74 -11.30 2.19
C ALA A 223 3.14 -12.09 0.93
N SER A 224 2.48 -13.21 0.67
CA SER A 224 2.82 -14.17 -0.39
C SER A 224 1.56 -14.83 -0.93
N LEU A 225 1.41 -14.87 -2.25
CA LEU A 225 0.36 -15.59 -2.96
C LEU A 225 1.01 -16.30 -4.15
N ASN A 226 1.10 -17.63 -4.07
CA ASN A 226 1.82 -18.44 -5.03
C ASN A 226 1.07 -19.73 -5.37
N ILE A 227 1.33 -20.30 -6.55
CA ILE A 227 0.82 -21.62 -6.93
C ILE A 227 1.99 -22.60 -7.07
N LYS A 228 1.93 -23.71 -6.34
CA LYS A 228 2.90 -24.83 -6.44
C LYS A 228 2.14 -26.15 -6.47
N ALA A 229 2.51 -27.05 -7.38
CA ALA A 229 1.91 -28.38 -7.51
C ALA A 229 0.35 -28.38 -7.48
N ASN A 230 -0.26 -27.48 -8.26
CA ASN A 230 -1.72 -27.27 -8.28
C ASN A 230 -2.33 -26.91 -6.91
N THR A 231 -1.61 -26.18 -6.06
CA THR A 231 -2.13 -25.67 -4.79
C THR A 231 -1.82 -24.18 -4.68
N ILE A 232 -2.82 -23.38 -4.31
CA ILE A 232 -2.60 -21.98 -3.92
C ILE A 232 -2.04 -21.98 -2.50
N TYR A 233 -0.98 -21.22 -2.29
CA TYR A 233 -0.44 -20.89 -0.98
C TYR A 233 -0.64 -19.39 -0.77
N VAL A 234 -1.43 -19.03 0.25
CA VAL A 234 -1.60 -17.67 0.72
C VAL A 234 -0.96 -17.58 2.11
N GLU A 235 0.06 -16.76 2.24
CA GLU A 235 0.83 -16.61 3.47
C GLU A 235 0.88 -15.15 3.87
N GLY A 236 0.89 -14.87 5.17
CA GLY A 236 0.86 -13.51 5.63
C GLY A 236 0.85 -13.35 7.13
N ASN A 237 0.47 -12.15 7.55
CA ASN A 237 0.43 -11.76 8.95
C ASN A 237 -0.99 -11.44 9.41
N TYR A 238 -1.27 -11.81 10.65
CA TYR A 238 -2.52 -11.50 11.34
C TYR A 238 -2.35 -10.24 12.20
N THR A 239 -3.37 -9.40 12.23
CA THR A 239 -3.46 -8.29 13.19
C THR A 239 -4.90 -8.19 13.65
N GLY A 240 -5.12 -8.27 14.96
CA GLY A 240 -6.46 -8.22 15.55
C GLY A 240 -6.43 -8.66 17.01
N PRO A 241 -7.60 -8.99 17.59
CA PRO A 241 -7.71 -9.56 18.94
C PRO A 241 -6.82 -10.80 19.12
N PRO A 242 -6.43 -11.16 20.36
CA PRO A 242 -5.65 -12.36 20.61
C PRO A 242 -6.28 -13.60 19.95
N LEU A 243 -5.54 -14.22 19.05
CA LEU A 243 -5.88 -15.48 18.40
C LEU A 243 -4.88 -16.54 18.87
N GLY A 244 -5.37 -17.69 19.31
CA GLY A 244 -4.52 -18.83 19.66
C GLY A 244 -4.05 -19.60 18.42
N ASP A 245 -3.04 -20.45 18.59
CA ASP A 245 -2.60 -21.35 17.52
C ASP A 245 -3.80 -22.12 16.94
N THR A 246 -3.96 -22.06 15.63
CA THR A 246 -5.14 -22.59 14.94
C THR A 246 -4.66 -23.47 13.79
N ILE A 247 -5.16 -24.70 13.71
CA ILE A 247 -4.92 -25.63 12.59
C ILE A 247 -6.26 -26.20 12.16
N ILE A 248 -6.57 -26.05 10.88
CA ILE A 248 -7.82 -26.52 10.26
C ILE A 248 -7.46 -27.34 9.04
N HIS A 249 -8.03 -28.54 8.97
CA HIS A 249 -8.01 -29.39 7.78
C HIS A 249 -9.44 -29.62 7.34
N ASP A 250 -9.80 -29.03 6.21
CA ASP A 250 -11.10 -29.19 5.56
C ASP A 250 -10.91 -29.94 4.22
N LYS A 251 -12.01 -30.32 3.56
CA LYS A 251 -11.97 -30.96 2.25
C LYS A 251 -11.38 -30.02 1.20
N GLY A 252 -11.76 -28.74 1.23
CA GLY A 252 -11.37 -27.75 0.21
C GLY A 252 -10.11 -26.95 0.52
N TYR A 253 -9.61 -26.97 1.76
CA TYR A 253 -8.45 -26.18 2.17
C TYR A 253 -7.79 -26.69 3.45
N SER A 254 -6.56 -26.25 3.71
CA SER A 254 -5.96 -26.29 5.04
C SER A 254 -5.53 -24.90 5.47
N PHE A 255 -5.74 -24.56 6.74
CA PHE A 255 -5.35 -23.29 7.32
C PHE A 255 -4.52 -23.52 8.58
N SER A 256 -3.45 -22.75 8.74
CA SER A 256 -2.67 -22.70 9.97
C SER A 256 -2.38 -21.26 10.38
N TYR A 257 -2.36 -21.01 11.68
CA TYR A 257 -1.93 -19.75 12.28
C TYR A 257 -1.06 -20.04 13.50
N GLU A 258 0.09 -19.37 13.57
CA GLU A 258 1.07 -19.45 14.66
C GLU A 258 1.12 -18.12 15.41
N GLN A 259 0.65 -18.12 16.66
CA GLN A 259 0.53 -16.93 17.50
C GLN A 259 1.89 -16.28 17.80
N SER A 260 2.94 -17.09 18.01
CA SER A 260 4.28 -16.61 18.34
C SER A 260 4.90 -15.72 17.25
N LYS A 261 4.54 -15.99 15.99
CA LYS A 261 5.00 -15.25 14.80
C LYS A 261 3.95 -14.31 14.22
N GLN A 262 2.70 -14.41 14.68
CA GLN A 262 1.54 -13.76 14.08
C GLN A 262 1.44 -14.03 12.58
N GLN A 263 1.74 -15.27 12.17
CA GLN A 263 1.79 -15.68 10.77
C GLN A 263 0.71 -16.71 10.48
N PHE A 264 0.13 -16.62 9.30
CA PHE A 264 -0.82 -17.61 8.80
C PHE A 264 -0.36 -18.20 7.46
N GLN A 265 -0.85 -19.40 7.19
CA GLN A 265 -0.76 -20.04 5.90
C GLN A 265 -2.10 -20.69 5.56
N LEU A 266 -2.59 -20.41 4.35
CA LEU A 266 -3.78 -21.01 3.78
C LEU A 266 -3.38 -21.73 2.49
N CYS A 267 -3.69 -23.02 2.42
CA CYS A 267 -3.44 -23.86 1.26
C CYS A 267 -4.77 -24.30 0.65
N ILE A 268 -4.93 -24.11 -0.66
CA ILE A 268 -6.16 -24.45 -1.38
C ILE A 268 -5.80 -25.30 -2.61
N PRO A 269 -6.11 -26.61 -2.62
CA PRO A 269 -5.89 -27.47 -3.78
C PRO A 269 -6.69 -26.99 -5.00
N LEU A 270 -6.12 -27.17 -6.18
CA LEU A 270 -6.67 -26.78 -7.47
C LEU A 270 -6.87 -27.98 -8.37
N TYR A 271 -7.94 -27.91 -9.15
CA TYR A 271 -8.16 -28.79 -10.28
C TYR A 271 -7.51 -28.22 -11.54
N ALA A 272 -7.21 -29.09 -12.49
CA ALA A 272 -6.64 -28.72 -13.78
C ALA A 272 -7.53 -29.23 -14.91
N ALA A 273 -7.80 -28.38 -15.90
CA ALA A 273 -8.58 -28.72 -17.07
C ALA A 273 -8.07 -27.95 -18.31
N SER A 274 -8.70 -28.20 -19.45
CA SER A 274 -8.43 -27.50 -20.71
C SER A 274 -9.73 -26.96 -21.29
N LEU A 275 -9.69 -25.73 -21.79
CA LEU A 275 -10.77 -25.13 -22.55
C LEU A 275 -10.88 -25.78 -23.93
N VAL A 276 -12.01 -25.56 -24.62
CA VAL A 276 -12.21 -26.01 -26.02
C VAL A 276 -11.14 -25.44 -26.95
N SER A 277 -10.62 -24.25 -26.65
CA SER A 277 -9.50 -23.63 -27.36
C SER A 277 -8.15 -24.34 -27.17
N GLY A 278 -8.07 -25.34 -26.29
CA GLY A 278 -6.83 -26.03 -25.89
C GLY A 278 -6.05 -25.32 -24.78
N ALA A 279 -6.47 -24.13 -24.35
CA ALA A 279 -5.82 -23.41 -23.26
C ALA A 279 -6.03 -24.16 -21.93
N LYS A 280 -4.93 -24.44 -21.23
CA LYS A 280 -4.95 -25.06 -19.90
C LYS A 280 -5.37 -24.04 -18.85
N TYR A 281 -6.12 -24.46 -17.85
CA TYR A 281 -6.46 -23.61 -16.72
C TYR A 281 -6.51 -24.40 -15.41
N LEU A 282 -6.24 -23.70 -14.31
CA LEU A 282 -6.42 -24.16 -12.94
C LEU A 282 -7.64 -23.50 -12.34
N PHE A 283 -8.39 -24.23 -11.54
CA PHE A 283 -9.65 -23.76 -10.96
C PHE A 283 -9.96 -24.38 -9.60
N LEU A 284 -10.87 -23.74 -8.88
CA LEU A 284 -11.51 -24.25 -7.67
C LEU A 284 -12.95 -24.67 -8.00
N GLU A 285 -13.45 -25.68 -7.30
CA GLU A 285 -14.87 -26.02 -7.30
C GLU A 285 -15.52 -25.39 -6.06
N ALA A 286 -16.40 -24.41 -6.24
CA ALA A 286 -17.08 -23.71 -5.15
C ALA A 286 -17.84 -24.69 -4.22
N LEU A 287 -18.29 -25.82 -4.77
CA LEU A 287 -19.03 -26.86 -4.05
C LEU A 287 -18.15 -27.66 -3.06
N ASP A 288 -16.83 -27.52 -3.11
CA ASP A 288 -15.94 -28.14 -2.12
C ASP A 288 -15.85 -27.38 -0.80
N PHE A 289 -16.51 -26.21 -0.71
CA PHE A 289 -16.46 -25.34 0.46
C PHE A 289 -17.83 -25.25 1.14
N ALA A 290 -17.82 -25.16 2.47
CA ALA A 290 -19.04 -25.06 3.27
C ALA A 290 -19.67 -23.64 3.26
N PHE A 291 -19.33 -22.79 2.28
CA PHE A 291 -19.92 -21.48 2.06
C PHE A 291 -20.24 -21.26 0.59
N ALA A 292 -21.27 -20.47 0.30
CA ALA A 292 -21.60 -20.09 -1.06
C ALA A 292 -20.63 -19.01 -1.55
N TYR A 293 -20.04 -19.23 -2.71
CA TYR A 293 -19.21 -18.26 -3.42
C TYR A 293 -19.69 -18.17 -4.87
N THR A 294 -19.90 -16.96 -5.37
CA THR A 294 -20.21 -16.71 -6.78
C THR A 294 -18.97 -16.13 -7.46
N PRO A 295 -18.41 -16.79 -8.49
CA PRO A 295 -17.26 -16.28 -9.22
C PRO A 295 -17.52 -14.87 -9.77
N GLN A 296 -16.48 -14.04 -9.85
CA GLN A 296 -16.60 -12.77 -10.57
C GLN A 296 -16.88 -13.07 -12.04
N LYS A 297 -17.58 -12.15 -12.70
CA LYS A 297 -18.00 -12.32 -14.09
C LYS A 297 -16.77 -12.57 -14.97
N SER A 298 -16.67 -13.79 -15.50
CA SER A 298 -15.60 -14.21 -16.39
C SER A 298 -16.05 -14.12 -17.85
N GLU A 299 -15.12 -13.81 -18.75
CA GLU A 299 -15.34 -13.93 -20.21
C GLU A 299 -15.42 -15.41 -20.65
N LEU A 300 -14.97 -16.32 -19.79
CA LEU A 300 -15.03 -17.76 -20.05
C LEU A 300 -16.44 -18.27 -19.75
N SER A 301 -17.03 -19.00 -20.71
CA SER A 301 -18.28 -19.74 -20.52
C SER A 301 -18.05 -20.99 -19.67
N LEU A 302 -17.81 -20.79 -18.37
CA LEU A 302 -17.64 -21.85 -17.38
C LEU A 302 -18.95 -22.11 -16.62
N ARG A 303 -19.04 -23.26 -15.96
CA ARG A 303 -20.14 -23.56 -15.05
C ARG A 303 -20.08 -22.63 -13.84
N GLU A 304 -21.23 -22.31 -13.24
CA GLU A 304 -21.34 -21.32 -12.15
C GLU A 304 -20.53 -21.66 -10.89
N HIS A 305 -20.22 -22.93 -10.65
CA HIS A 305 -19.42 -23.40 -9.50
C HIS A 305 -17.91 -23.44 -9.78
N VAL A 306 -17.49 -23.23 -11.04
CA VAL A 306 -16.08 -23.28 -11.43
C VAL A 306 -15.47 -21.89 -11.28
N ILE A 307 -14.52 -21.75 -10.35
CA ILE A 307 -13.82 -20.49 -10.09
C ILE A 307 -12.45 -20.55 -10.78
N PRO A 308 -12.24 -19.82 -11.89
CA PRO A 308 -10.94 -19.83 -12.58
C PRO A 308 -9.87 -19.14 -11.73
N VAL A 309 -8.76 -19.84 -11.51
CA VAL A 309 -7.62 -19.33 -10.73
C VAL A 309 -6.49 -18.91 -11.65
N LYS A 310 -6.15 -19.73 -12.63
CA LYS A 310 -5.08 -19.43 -13.59
C LYS A 310 -5.47 -19.90 -14.96
N VAL A 311 -5.40 -19.04 -15.97
CA VAL A 311 -5.72 -19.38 -17.36
C VAL A 311 -4.45 -19.17 -18.19
N SER A 312 -3.97 -20.22 -18.84
CA SER A 312 -2.65 -20.23 -19.48
C SER A 312 -1.57 -19.81 -18.47
N ASN A 313 -0.97 -18.63 -18.63
CA ASN A 313 0.05 -18.09 -17.72
C ASN A 313 -0.47 -16.97 -16.81
N GLU A 314 -1.72 -16.58 -16.95
CA GLU A 314 -2.31 -15.46 -16.21
C GLU A 314 -3.02 -15.95 -14.96
N LEU A 315 -2.57 -15.45 -13.81
CA LEU A 315 -3.26 -15.61 -12.54
C LEU A 315 -4.45 -14.63 -12.49
N LYS A 316 -5.63 -15.13 -12.13
CA LYS A 316 -6.81 -14.32 -11.81
C LYS A 316 -6.72 -13.87 -10.36
N THR A 317 -5.74 -13.01 -10.09
CA THR A 317 -5.40 -12.50 -8.76
C THR A 317 -6.60 -11.87 -8.05
N SER A 318 -7.45 -11.11 -8.77
CA SER A 318 -8.65 -10.50 -8.18
C SER A 318 -9.65 -11.54 -7.69
N GLU A 319 -9.82 -12.63 -8.43
CA GLU A 319 -10.69 -13.75 -8.09
C GLU A 319 -10.16 -14.50 -6.87
N VAL A 320 -8.86 -14.82 -6.88
CA VAL A 320 -8.20 -15.52 -5.76
C VAL A 320 -8.30 -14.71 -4.47
N ILE A 321 -8.08 -13.40 -4.52
CA ILE A 321 -8.17 -12.53 -3.35
C ILE A 321 -9.61 -12.47 -2.82
N ALA A 322 -10.60 -12.31 -3.70
CA ALA A 322 -12.00 -12.27 -3.31
C ALA A 322 -12.45 -13.59 -2.67
N PHE A 323 -12.09 -14.72 -3.27
CA PHE A 323 -12.34 -16.05 -2.71
C PHE A 323 -11.68 -16.22 -1.34
N THR A 324 -10.39 -15.87 -1.24
CA THR A 324 -9.64 -15.96 0.01
C THR A 324 -10.27 -15.12 1.12
N SER A 325 -10.73 -13.91 0.79
CA SER A 325 -11.42 -13.04 1.75
C SER A 325 -12.69 -13.68 2.30
N GLN A 326 -13.53 -14.27 1.45
CA GLN A 326 -14.75 -14.95 1.88
C GLN A 326 -14.47 -16.23 2.67
N LEU A 327 -13.42 -16.97 2.29
CA LEU A 327 -12.99 -18.15 3.04
C LEU A 327 -12.50 -17.79 4.44
N LEU A 328 -11.69 -16.74 4.60
CA LEU A 328 -11.26 -16.25 5.92
C LEU A 328 -12.45 -15.75 6.75
N GLN A 329 -13.41 -15.06 6.13
CA GLN A 329 -14.68 -14.71 6.78
C GLN A 329 -15.42 -15.95 7.25
N HIS A 330 -15.54 -16.99 6.43
CA HIS A 330 -16.18 -18.24 6.81
C HIS A 330 -15.49 -18.97 7.96
N ILE A 331 -14.15 -19.01 7.96
CA ILE A 331 -13.36 -19.65 9.03
C ILE A 331 -13.60 -18.94 10.36
N PHE A 332 -13.66 -17.60 10.36
CA PHE A 332 -13.64 -16.80 11.58
C PHE A 332 -14.95 -16.10 11.93
N LEU A 333 -16.03 -16.19 11.15
CA LEU A 333 -17.36 -15.64 11.51
C LEU A 333 -18.37 -16.70 11.97
N LYS A 334 -18.00 -17.99 11.94
CA LYS A 334 -18.83 -19.05 12.52
C LYS A 334 -19.00 -18.93 14.02
#